data_AF-A0A9X3G488-F1
#
_entry.id   AF-A0A9X3G488-F1
#
_cell.length_a   1.000
_cell.length_b   1.000
_cell.length_c   1.000
_cell.angle_alpha   90.00
_cell.angle_beta   90.00
_cell.angle_gamma   90.00
#
_symmetry.space_group_name_H-M   'P 1'
#
loop_
_entity.id
_entity.type
_entity.pdbx_description
1 polymer ?
#
loop_
_entity_poly.entity_id
_entity_poly.type
_entity_poly.pdbx_seq_one_letter_code
_entity_poly.pdbx_strand_id
1 'polypeptide(L)'
;MHRGRARRRVLPLLVSTACVGWGAAQLLRPEEVARAVCAGRRQPPTWVTQVLGARLVGQYVAVLVRPTRGMVLTGAAVDVLHALSMVPVAVWWPAYRRAAVVSGGTSAAAAVLGAAAAARSER
;
A
#
# COMPACT_ATOMS: atom_id res chain seq x y z
N MET A 1 13.82 21.38 20.70
CA MET A 1 14.17 20.46 19.58
C MET A 1 13.29 19.20 19.45
N HIS A 2 12.56 18.72 20.47
CA HIS A 2 11.75 17.48 20.37
C HIS A 2 10.50 17.56 19.46
N ARG A 3 9.82 18.71 19.38
CA ARG A 3 8.54 18.84 18.64
C ARG A 3 8.68 18.70 17.12
N GLY A 4 9.83 19.07 16.54
CA GLY A 4 10.07 19.00 15.09
C GLY A 4 10.25 17.57 14.57
N ARG A 5 10.94 16.71 15.32
CA ARG A 5 11.13 15.29 14.96
C ARG A 5 9.82 14.49 15.08
N ALA A 6 9.01 14.76 16.10
CA ALA A 6 7.71 14.13 16.26
C ALA A 6 6.78 14.45 15.07
N ARG A 7 6.64 15.73 14.70
CA ARG A 7 5.80 16.16 13.57
C ARG A 7 6.25 15.58 12.22
N ARG A 8 7.55 15.38 12.02
CA ARG A 8 8.12 14.76 10.81
C ARG A 8 7.84 13.25 10.70
N ARG A 9 7.59 12.57 11.82
CA ARG A 9 7.25 11.14 11.86
C ARG A 9 5.76 10.85 11.79
N VAL A 10 4.88 11.84 12.00
CA VAL A 10 3.43 11.64 11.97
C VAL A 10 2.96 11.11 10.61
N LEU A 11 3.38 11.72 9.49
CA LEU A 11 2.91 11.26 8.17
C LEU A 11 3.28 9.79 7.89
N PRO A 12 4.55 9.35 7.97
CA PRO A 12 4.89 7.96 7.66
C PRO A 12 4.20 6.97 8.62
N LEU A 13 3.97 7.34 9.88
CA LEU A 13 3.20 6.51 10.82
C LEU A 13 1.73 6.42 10.42
N LEU A 14 1.07 7.54 10.10
CA LEU A 14 -0.33 7.54 9.67
C LEU A 14 -0.53 6.72 8.39
N VAL A 15 0.35 6.90 7.40
CA VAL A 15 0.33 6.12 6.16
C VAL A 15 0.53 4.64 6.47
N SER A 16 1.52 4.30 7.31
CA SER A 16 1.80 2.91 7.65
C SER A 16 0.64 2.25 8.39
N THR A 17 0.03 2.93 9.35
CA THR A 17 -1.14 2.42 10.08
C THR A 17 -2.33 2.21 9.13
N ALA A 18 -2.59 3.17 8.22
CA ALA A 18 -3.64 3.04 7.22
C ALA A 18 -3.39 1.85 6.27
N CYS A 19 -2.16 1.69 5.78
CA CYS A 19 -1.77 0.60 4.91
C CYS A 19 -1.80 -0.76 5.61
N VAL A 20 -1.41 -0.85 6.88
CA VAL A 20 -1.55 -2.08 7.69
C VAL A 20 -3.02 -2.42 7.88
N GLY A 21 -3.88 -1.45 8.21
CA GLY A 21 -5.32 -1.69 8.34
C GLY A 21 -5.94 -2.18 7.03
N TRP A 22 -5.59 -1.56 5.91
CA TRP A 22 -6.03 -1.99 4.58
C TRP A 22 -5.50 -3.38 4.20
N GLY A 23 -4.24 -3.67 4.52
CA GLY A 23 -3.64 -4.98 4.29
C GLY A 23 -4.29 -6.08 5.14
N ALA A 24 -4.56 -5.79 6.41
CA ALA A 24 -5.23 -6.71 7.34
C ALA A 24 -6.66 -7.02 6.88
N ALA A 25 -7.40 -6.02 6.39
CA ALA A 25 -8.73 -6.25 5.80
C ALA A 25 -8.66 -7.21 4.61
N GLN A 26 -7.68 -7.03 3.70
CA GLN A 26 -7.47 -7.92 2.57
C GLN A 26 -7.05 -9.33 2.99
N LEU A 27 -6.25 -9.45 4.05
CA LEU A 27 -5.74 -10.73 4.53
C LEU A 27 -6.79 -11.55 5.29
N LEU A 28 -7.55 -10.89 6.18
CA LEU A 28 -8.49 -11.54 7.10
C LEU A 28 -9.93 -11.61 6.57
N ARG A 29 -10.29 -10.74 5.62
CA ARG A 29 -11.61 -10.64 5.00
C ARG A 29 -11.51 -10.48 3.47
N PRO A 30 -10.75 -11.34 2.77
CA PRO A 30 -10.44 -11.18 1.34
C PRO A 30 -11.69 -11.10 0.44
N GLU A 31 -12.71 -11.93 0.71
CA GLU A 31 -13.93 -11.99 -0.10
C GLU A 31 -14.82 -10.76 0.09
N GLU A 32 -14.92 -10.23 1.31
CA GLU A 32 -15.65 -8.98 1.58
C GLU A 32 -14.99 -7.80 0.89
N VAL A 33 -13.66 -7.70 1.00
CA VAL A 33 -12.89 -6.65 0.32
C VAL A 33 -13.02 -6.79 -1.20
N ALA A 34 -12.87 -8.00 -1.75
CA ALA A 34 -13.01 -8.23 -3.18
C ALA A 34 -14.41 -7.85 -3.68
N ARG A 35 -15.48 -8.21 -2.95
CA ARG A 35 -16.85 -7.80 -3.26
C ARG A 35 -17.03 -6.28 -3.23
N ALA A 36 -16.55 -5.62 -2.18
CA ALA A 36 -16.66 -4.16 -2.03
C ALA A 36 -15.89 -3.40 -3.12
N VAL A 37 -14.65 -3.82 -3.40
CA VAL A 37 -13.79 -3.18 -4.41
C VAL A 37 -14.32 -3.44 -5.81
N CYS A 38 -14.75 -4.66 -6.13
CA CYS A 38 -15.15 -5.02 -7.49
C CYS A 38 -16.59 -4.61 -7.82
N ALA A 39 -17.46 -4.41 -6.80
CA ALA A 39 -18.85 -3.97 -6.94
C ALA A 39 -19.61 -4.71 -8.06
N GLY A 40 -19.67 -6.03 -7.97
CA GLY A 40 -20.35 -6.90 -8.95
C GLY A 40 -19.52 -7.31 -10.17
N ARG A 41 -18.29 -6.79 -10.33
CA ARG A 41 -17.35 -7.25 -11.37
C ARG A 41 -16.62 -8.54 -10.97
N ARG A 42 -15.94 -9.15 -11.94
CA ARG A 42 -15.06 -10.32 -11.74
C ARG A 42 -14.09 -10.06 -10.60
N GLN A 43 -14.15 -10.91 -9.58
CA GLN A 43 -13.29 -10.82 -8.40
C GLN A 43 -12.00 -11.62 -8.63
N PRO A 44 -10.84 -11.12 -8.15
CA PRO A 44 -9.63 -11.91 -8.14
C PRO A 44 -9.80 -13.15 -7.23
N PRO A 45 -9.03 -14.21 -7.44
CA PRO A 45 -9.01 -15.35 -6.51
C PRO A 45 -8.67 -14.89 -5.08
N THR A 46 -9.32 -15.51 -4.09
CA THR A 46 -9.16 -15.17 -2.66
C THR A 46 -7.70 -15.13 -2.22
N TRP A 47 -6.89 -16.11 -2.66
CA TRP A 47 -5.47 -16.20 -2.32
C TRP A 47 -4.67 -15.00 -2.85
N VAL A 48 -5.04 -14.43 -4.00
CA VAL A 48 -4.38 -13.23 -4.55
C VAL A 48 -4.60 -12.04 -3.61
N THR A 49 -5.85 -11.83 -3.18
CA THR A 49 -6.18 -10.76 -2.23
C THR A 49 -5.47 -10.96 -0.89
N GLN A 50 -5.36 -12.20 -0.41
CA GLN A 50 -4.63 -12.52 0.82
C GLN A 50 -3.13 -12.23 0.67
N VAL A 51 -2.50 -12.64 -0.42
CA VAL A 51 -1.07 -12.38 -0.68
C VAL A 51 -0.80 -10.87 -0.76
N LEU A 52 -1.67 -10.11 -1.43
CA LEU A 52 -1.58 -8.64 -1.47
C LEU A 52 -1.73 -8.01 -0.09
N GLY A 53 -2.68 -8.52 0.71
CA GLY A 53 -2.87 -8.11 2.10
C GLY A 53 -1.65 -8.40 2.97
N ALA A 54 -1.09 -9.60 2.87
CA ALA A 54 0.12 -10.01 3.59
C ALA A 54 1.34 -9.15 3.22
N ARG A 55 1.52 -8.85 1.93
CA ARG A 55 2.57 -7.92 1.45
C ARG A 55 2.43 -6.55 2.13
N LEU A 56 1.24 -5.95 2.10
CA LEU A 56 0.97 -4.65 2.71
C LEU A 56 1.24 -4.67 4.22
N VAL A 57 0.74 -5.68 4.93
CA VAL A 57 0.99 -5.82 6.38
C VAL A 57 2.48 -5.95 6.66
N GLY A 58 3.18 -6.88 6.02
CA GLY A 58 4.60 -7.12 6.26
C GLY A 58 5.45 -5.86 5.99
N GLN A 59 5.21 -5.20 4.86
CA GLN A 59 5.95 -4.00 4.47
C GLN A 59 5.75 -2.84 5.46
N TYR A 60 4.49 -2.53 5.80
CA TYR A 60 4.20 -1.36 6.63
C TYR A 60 4.37 -1.61 8.13
N VAL A 61 4.26 -2.86 8.60
CA VAL A 61 4.74 -3.24 9.93
C VAL A 61 6.25 -3.04 10.05
N ALA A 62 7.04 -3.38 9.02
CA ALA A 62 8.49 -3.13 9.05
C ALA A 62 8.81 -1.64 9.20
N VAL A 63 8.05 -0.75 8.56
CA VAL A 63 8.16 0.71 8.73
C VAL A 63 7.77 1.15 10.14
N LEU A 64 6.69 0.59 10.71
CA LEU A 64 6.26 0.91 12.08
C LEU A 64 7.29 0.47 13.13
N VAL A 65 7.89 -0.71 12.96
CA VAL A 65 8.91 -1.25 13.88
C VAL A 65 10.25 -0.52 13.71
N ARG A 66 10.63 -0.20 12.47
CA ARG A 66 11.89 0.49 12.15
C ARG A 66 11.64 1.68 11.22
N PRO A 67 11.19 2.84 11.75
CA PRO A 67 10.85 4.02 10.95
C PRO A 67 12.11 4.79 10.50
N THR A 68 12.99 4.13 9.76
CA THR A 68 14.19 4.72 9.16
C THR A 68 13.87 5.19 7.74
N ARG A 69 14.61 6.19 7.27
CA ARG A 69 14.46 6.70 5.91
C ARG A 69 14.66 5.61 4.85
N GLY A 70 15.68 4.76 5.04
CA GLY A 70 15.97 3.65 4.14
C GLY A 70 14.76 2.71 4.02
N MET A 71 14.15 2.32 5.14
CA MET A 71 12.97 1.44 5.14
C MET A 71 11.76 2.07 4.40
N VAL A 72 11.52 3.37 4.63
CA VAL A 72 10.43 4.09 3.94
C VAL A 72 10.68 4.17 2.42
N LEU A 73 11.92 4.44 1.99
CA LEU A 73 12.26 4.50 0.56
C LEU A 73 12.21 3.13 -0.10
N THR A 74 12.68 2.08 0.57
CA THR A 74 12.53 0.69 0.09
C THR A 74 11.06 0.32 -0.07
N GLY A 75 10.22 0.63 0.91
CA GLY A 75 8.77 0.42 0.80
C GLY A 75 8.16 1.19 -0.38
N ALA A 76 8.52 2.46 -0.55
CA ALA A 76 8.06 3.26 -1.70
C ALA A 76 8.47 2.66 -3.04
N ALA A 77 9.71 2.15 -3.17
CA ALA A 77 10.18 1.49 -4.39
C ALA A 77 9.37 0.21 -4.69
N VAL A 78 9.08 -0.60 -3.66
CA VAL A 78 8.27 -1.81 -3.80
C VAL A 78 6.83 -1.47 -4.20
N ASP A 79 6.28 -0.37 -3.71
CA ASP A 79 4.95 0.12 -4.09
C ASP A 79 4.89 0.70 -5.50
N VAL A 80 5.94 1.37 -5.97
CA VAL A 80 6.06 1.78 -7.38
C VAL A 80 6.08 0.55 -8.28
N LEU A 81 6.90 -0.45 -7.96
CA LEU A 81 6.99 -1.68 -8.75
C LEU A 81 5.64 -2.39 -8.82
N HIS A 82 4.93 -2.47 -7.68
CA HIS A 82 3.59 -3.05 -7.64
C HIS A 82 2.59 -2.24 -8.48
N ALA A 83 2.57 -0.91 -8.34
CA ALA A 83 1.71 -0.05 -9.15
C ALA A 83 1.96 -0.22 -10.66
N LEU A 84 3.22 -0.30 -11.08
CA LEU A 84 3.59 -0.57 -12.47
C LEU A 84 3.14 -1.96 -12.93
N SER A 85 3.26 -2.98 -12.08
CA SER A 85 2.77 -4.33 -12.41
C SER A 85 1.25 -4.41 -12.60
N MET A 86 0.49 -3.49 -12.02
CA MET A 86 -0.97 -3.41 -12.20
C MET A 86 -1.37 -2.78 -13.54
N VAL A 87 -0.47 -2.05 -14.22
CA VAL A 87 -0.76 -1.42 -15.52
C VAL A 87 -1.08 -2.47 -16.59
N PRO A 88 -0.23 -3.49 -16.83
CA PRO A 88 -0.58 -4.57 -17.76
C PRO A 88 -1.87 -5.29 -17.37
N VAL A 89 -2.11 -5.51 -16.07
CA VAL A 89 -3.34 -6.17 -15.61
C VAL A 89 -4.58 -5.36 -15.96
N ALA A 90 -4.53 -4.04 -15.76
CA ALA A 90 -5.61 -3.14 -16.08
C ALA A 90 -5.90 -3.03 -17.58
N VAL A 91 -4.87 -3.17 -18.42
CA VAL A 91 -4.95 -3.06 -19.88
C VAL A 91 -5.36 -4.38 -20.54
N TRP A 92 -4.70 -5.49 -20.19
CA TRP A 92 -4.87 -6.79 -20.84
C TRP A 92 -6.00 -7.64 -20.27
N TRP A 93 -6.40 -7.42 -19.01
CA TRP A 93 -7.51 -8.14 -18.40
C TRP A 93 -8.60 -7.18 -17.90
N PRO A 94 -9.46 -6.66 -18.80
CA PRO A 94 -10.51 -5.68 -18.46
C PRO A 94 -11.46 -6.14 -17.34
N ALA A 95 -11.66 -7.45 -17.22
CA ALA A 95 -12.45 -8.07 -16.16
C ALA A 95 -11.93 -7.70 -14.76
N TYR A 96 -10.61 -7.57 -14.58
CA TYR A 96 -9.95 -7.23 -13.33
C TYR A 96 -9.52 -5.75 -13.22
N ARG A 97 -9.88 -4.92 -14.22
CA ARG A 97 -9.42 -3.51 -14.30
C ARG A 97 -9.70 -2.72 -13.02
N ARG A 98 -10.87 -2.92 -12.40
CA ARG A 98 -11.23 -2.21 -11.16
C ARG A 98 -10.33 -2.60 -9.99
N ALA A 99 -10.08 -3.91 -9.82
CA ALA A 99 -9.17 -4.41 -8.81
C ALA A 99 -7.73 -3.91 -9.06
N ALA A 100 -7.27 -3.95 -10.31
CA ALA A 100 -5.94 -3.47 -10.70
C ALA A 100 -5.76 -1.97 -10.45
N VAL A 101 -6.75 -1.14 -10.82
CA VAL A 101 -6.72 0.31 -10.58
C VAL A 101 -6.72 0.65 -9.09
N VAL A 102 -7.53 -0.02 -8.28
CA VAL A 102 -7.57 0.22 -6.83
C VAL A 102 -6.27 -0.23 -6.17
N SER A 103 -5.78 -1.43 -6.49
CA SER A 103 -4.52 -1.96 -5.94
C SER A 103 -3.30 -1.13 -6.37
N GLY A 104 -3.22 -0.78 -7.66
CA GLY A 104 -2.16 0.05 -8.21
C GLY A 104 -2.22 1.49 -7.68
N GLY A 105 -3.42 2.08 -7.63
CA GLY A 105 -3.64 3.45 -7.16
C GLY A 105 -3.32 3.63 -5.67
N THR A 106 -3.74 2.67 -4.82
CA THR A 106 -3.37 2.69 -3.40
C THR A 106 -1.86 2.57 -3.19
N SER A 107 -1.18 1.71 -3.97
CA SER A 107 0.27 1.57 -3.91
C SER A 107 1.00 2.83 -4.41
N ALA A 108 0.55 3.41 -5.52
CA ALA A 108 1.11 4.66 -6.03
C ALA A 108 0.97 5.82 -5.03
N ALA A 109 -0.20 5.96 -4.40
CA ALA A 109 -0.44 6.96 -3.37
C ALA A 109 0.50 6.76 -2.16
N ALA A 110 0.66 5.51 -1.71
CA ALA A 110 1.52 5.19 -0.59
C ALA A 110 3.01 5.45 -0.90
N ALA A 111 3.46 5.13 -2.12
CA ALA A 111 4.81 5.46 -2.59
C ALA A 111 5.08 6.97 -2.59
N VAL A 112 4.14 7.77 -3.14
CA VAL A 112 4.27 9.25 -3.17
C VAL A 112 4.35 9.82 -1.76
N LEU A 113 3.46 9.38 -0.86
CA LEU A 113 3.44 9.85 0.52
C LEU A 113 4.69 9.43 1.29
N GLY A 114 5.20 8.20 1.06
CA GLY A 114 6.44 7.69 1.63
C GLY A 114 7.66 8.49 1.16
N ALA A 115 7.79 8.72 -0.14
CA ALA A 115 8.88 9.52 -0.71
C ALA A 115 8.83 10.98 -0.21
N ALA A 116 7.65 11.60 -0.17
CA ALA A 116 7.47 12.96 0.35
C ALA A 116 7.77 13.05 1.85
N ALA A 117 7.46 12.01 2.64
CA ALA A 117 7.85 11.93 4.05
C ALA A 117 9.37 11.81 4.21
N ALA A 118 10.02 10.97 3.41
CA ALA A 118 11.47 10.79 3.41
C ALA A 118 12.21 12.08 3.02
N ALA A 119 11.80 12.77 1.96
CA ALA A 119 12.41 14.03 1.53
C ALA A 119 12.28 15.14 2.58
N ARG A 120 11.13 15.22 3.27
CA ARG A 120 10.93 16.17 4.38
C ARG A 120 11.71 15.81 5.65
N SER A 121 12.34 14.65 5.72
CA SER A 121 13.22 14.31 6.85
C SER A 121 14.65 14.83 6.68
N GLU A 122 15.05 15.21 5.46
CA GLU A 122 16.41 15.68 5.14
C GLU A 122 16.62 17.19 5.25
N ARG A 123 15.57 17.99 5.05
CA ARG A 123 15.64 19.47 5.16
C ARG A 123 15.59 19.94 6.60
#